data_AF-A0A3A9J981-F1
#
_entry.id   AF-A0A3A9J981-F1
#
_cell.length_a   1.000
_cell.length_b   1.000
_cell.length_c   1.000
_cell.angle_alpha   90.00
_cell.angle_beta   90.00
_cell.angle_gamma   90.00
#
_symmetry.space_group_name_H-M   'P 1'
#
loop_
_entity.id
_entity.type
_entity.pdbx_description
1 polymer ?
#
loop_
_entity_poly.entity_id
_entity_poly.type
_entity_poly.pdbx_seq_one_letter_code
_entity_poly.pdbx_strand_id
1 'polypeptide(L)'
;RSLALPIEKLAAAARRFGTDPQAPPIPAAGPSELRDTIEAFNAMQARIGRFVQDRTVMLAAISHDLRTPLTRMRLLAEFVDEPQQEKMFRYVDEMQEMIDSALAFFRDDASQEPFTRFDLPQLLNSIIDDYGDQG
;
A
#
# COMPACT_ATOMS: atom_id res chain seq x y z
N ARG A 1 -40.04 -4.65 -18.31
CA ARG A 1 -39.15 -3.94 -17.36
C ARG A 1 -37.72 -4.09 -17.91
N SER A 2 -37.01 -3.00 -18.25
CA SER A 2 -35.71 -3.10 -18.96
C SER A 2 -34.58 -3.50 -18.01
N LEU A 3 -33.75 -4.47 -18.42
CA LEU A 3 -32.56 -4.94 -17.68
C LEU A 3 -31.29 -4.12 -18.00
N ALA A 4 -31.33 -3.22 -18.98
CA ALA A 4 -30.15 -2.49 -19.42
C ALA A 4 -29.53 -1.63 -18.30
N LEU A 5 -30.36 -0.84 -17.61
CA LEU A 5 -29.91 0.08 -16.55
C LEU A 5 -29.22 -0.65 -15.36
N PRO A 6 -29.79 -1.72 -14.78
CA PRO A 6 -29.11 -2.45 -13.73
C PRO A 6 -27.81 -3.14 -14.17
N ILE A 7 -27.75 -3.66 -15.40
CA ILE A 7 -26.54 -4.29 -15.95
C ILE A 7 -25.44 -3.24 -16.16
N GLU A 8 -25.78 -2.05 -16.67
CA GLU A 8 -24.84 -0.93 -16.80
C GLU A 8 -24.26 -0.51 -15.45
N LYS A 9 -25.08 -0.48 -14.39
CA LYS A 9 -24.61 -0.19 -13.03
C LYS A 9 -23.64 -1.24 -12.51
N LEU A 10 -23.92 -2.53 -12.73
CA LEU A 10 -23.02 -3.61 -12.35
C LEU A 10 -21.68 -3.50 -13.10
N ALA A 11 -21.73 -3.24 -14.41
CA ALA A 11 -20.54 -3.07 -15.22
C ALA A 11 -19.70 -1.85 -14.80
N ALA A 12 -20.35 -0.73 -14.46
CA ALA A 12 -19.68 0.46 -13.95
C ALA A 12 -19.01 0.20 -12.60
N ALA A 13 -19.69 -0.52 -11.70
CA ALA A 13 -19.14 -0.89 -10.41
C ALA A 13 -17.96 -1.87 -10.54
N ALA A 14 -18.02 -2.85 -11.46
CA ALA A 14 -16.90 -3.74 -11.74
C ALA A 14 -15.67 -2.98 -12.27
N ARG A 15 -15.86 -2.00 -13.16
CA ARG A 15 -14.77 -1.13 -13.62
C ARG A 15 -14.19 -0.29 -12.49
N ARG A 16 -15.05 0.31 -11.66
CA ARG A 16 -14.62 1.10 -10.50
C ARG A 16 -13.83 0.26 -9.51
N PHE A 17 -14.29 -0.96 -9.23
CA PHE A 17 -13.58 -1.88 -8.34
C PHE A 17 -12.17 -2.22 -8.84
N GLY A 18 -11.97 -2.29 -10.16
CA GLY A 18 -10.64 -2.48 -10.75
C GLY A 18 -9.64 -1.34 -10.48
N THR A 19 -10.13 -0.14 -10.17
CA THR A 19 -9.29 1.03 -9.85
C THR A 19 -9.34 1.45 -8.38
N ASP A 20 -10.40 1.06 -7.69
CA ASP A 20 -10.67 1.36 -6.28
C ASP A 20 -11.15 0.09 -5.58
N PRO A 21 -10.22 -0.67 -4.96
CA PRO A 21 -10.55 -1.88 -4.21
C PRO A 21 -11.48 -1.65 -3.01
N GLN A 22 -11.57 -0.40 -2.52
CA GLN A 22 -12.40 0.01 -1.38
C GLN A 22 -13.75 0.60 -1.78
N ALA A 23 -14.08 0.55 -3.08
CA ALA A 23 -15.36 1.03 -3.59
C ALA A 23 -16.54 0.39 -2.83
N PRO A 24 -17.63 1.14 -2.54
CA PRO A 24 -18.76 0.60 -1.80
C PRO A 24 -19.48 -0.50 -2.58
N PRO A 25 -20.07 -1.49 -1.87
CA PRO A 25 -20.81 -2.58 -2.49
C PRO A 25 -22.06 -2.08 -3.22
N ILE A 26 -22.53 -2.88 -4.17
CA ILE A 26 -23.71 -2.57 -4.97
C ILE A 26 -24.97 -3.04 -4.22
N PRO A 27 -26.02 -2.22 -4.10
CA PRO A 27 -27.30 -2.68 -3.57
C PRO A 27 -27.89 -3.82 -4.43
N ALA A 28 -28.20 -4.96 -3.81
CA ALA A 28 -28.84 -6.09 -4.49
C ALA A 28 -30.30 -5.76 -4.83
N ALA A 29 -30.54 -5.28 -6.06
CA ALA A 29 -31.86 -4.88 -6.53
C ALA A 29 -32.16 -5.44 -7.93
N GLY A 30 -33.43 -5.78 -8.18
CA GLY A 30 -33.90 -6.29 -9.46
C GLY A 30 -34.42 -7.73 -9.38
N PRO A 31 -34.50 -8.44 -10.53
CA PRO A 31 -34.87 -9.86 -10.58
C PRO A 31 -33.95 -10.73 -9.71
N SER A 32 -34.41 -11.94 -9.39
CA SER A 32 -33.64 -12.93 -8.60
C SER A 32 -32.22 -13.12 -9.14
N GLU A 33 -32.09 -13.36 -10.44
CA GLU A 33 -30.83 -13.71 -11.08
C GLU A 33 -29.82 -12.56 -10.97
N LEU A 34 -30.32 -11.33 -11.05
CA LEU A 34 -29.48 -10.14 -10.91
C LEU A 34 -29.08 -9.90 -9.44
N ARG A 35 -29.99 -10.12 -8.49
CA ARG A 35 -29.67 -10.02 -7.06
C ARG A 35 -28.59 -11.01 -6.68
N ASP A 36 -28.73 -12.27 -7.09
CA ASP A 36 -27.75 -13.33 -6.83
C ASP A 36 -26.38 -12.98 -7.45
N THR A 37 -26.37 -12.41 -8.66
CA THR A 37 -25.14 -11.95 -9.33
C THR A 37 -24.48 -10.80 -8.56
N ILE A 38 -25.26 -9.81 -8.09
CA ILE A 38 -24.76 -8.68 -7.30
C ILE A 38 -24.19 -9.17 -5.96
N GLU A 39 -24.86 -10.10 -5.30
CA GLU A 39 -24.37 -10.68 -4.05
C GLU A 39 -23.05 -11.44 -4.24
N ALA A 40 -22.94 -12.25 -5.30
CA ALA A 40 -21.70 -12.93 -5.66
C ALA A 40 -20.56 -11.94 -5.96
N PHE A 41 -20.86 -10.86 -6.68
CA PHE A 41 -19.89 -9.79 -6.96
C PHE A 41 -19.42 -9.09 -5.66
N ASN A 42 -20.35 -8.70 -4.79
CA ASN A 42 -20.02 -8.06 -3.51
C ASN A 42 -19.20 -8.99 -2.60
N ALA A 43 -19.51 -10.29 -2.60
CA ALA A 43 -18.74 -11.28 -1.84
C ALA A 43 -17.30 -11.43 -2.39
N MET A 44 -17.13 -11.40 -3.71
CA MET A 44 -15.81 -11.40 -4.36
C MET A 44 -15.04 -10.13 -4.00
N GLN A 45 -15.67 -8.95 -4.09
CA GLN A 45 -15.08 -7.67 -3.68
C GLN A 45 -14.58 -7.73 -2.23
N ALA A 46 -15.42 -8.18 -1.29
CA ALA A 46 -15.05 -8.28 0.13
C ALA A 46 -13.91 -9.29 0.37
N ARG A 47 -13.84 -10.38 -0.41
CA ARG A 47 -12.75 -11.36 -0.32
C ARG A 47 -11.43 -10.78 -0.81
N ILE A 48 -11.45 -10.06 -1.93
CA ILE A 48 -10.25 -9.41 -2.48
C ILE A 48 -9.78 -8.29 -1.54
N GLY A 49 -10.70 -7.46 -1.04
CA GLY A 49 -10.37 -6.39 -0.08
C GLY A 49 -9.67 -6.93 1.17
N ARG A 50 -10.20 -8.01 1.77
CA ARG A 50 -9.54 -8.70 2.89
C ARG A 50 -8.16 -9.25 2.52
N PHE A 51 -8.03 -9.90 1.36
CA PHE A 51 -6.76 -10.45 0.92
C PHE A 51 -5.67 -9.37 0.78
N VAL A 52 -6.02 -8.20 0.24
CA VAL A 52 -5.10 -7.06 0.15
C VAL A 52 -4.73 -6.55 1.55
N GLN A 53 -5.71 -6.37 2.43
CA GLN A 53 -5.48 -5.90 3.80
C GLN A 53 -4.58 -6.87 4.60
N ASP A 54 -4.85 -8.17 4.52
CA ASP A 54 -4.07 -9.22 5.20
C ASP A 54 -2.62 -9.23 4.71
N ARG A 55 -2.40 -9.00 3.40
CA ARG A 55 -1.06 -8.89 2.82
C ARG A 55 -0.28 -7.69 3.37
N THR A 56 -0.92 -6.53 3.51
CA THR A 56 -0.29 -5.34 4.09
C THR A 56 0.10 -5.57 5.55
N VAL A 57 -0.77 -6.21 6.34
CA VAL A 57 -0.48 -6.58 7.74
C VAL A 57 0.67 -7.58 7.82
N MET A 58 0.68 -8.61 6.97
CA MET A 58 1.75 -9.60 6.92
C MET A 58 3.10 -8.97 6.62
N LEU A 59 3.17 -8.05 5.66
CA LEU A 59 4.41 -7.35 5.31
C LEU A 59 4.92 -6.46 6.46
N ALA A 60 4.01 -5.77 7.16
CA ALA A 60 4.38 -5.00 8.34
C ALA A 60 4.96 -5.88 9.45
N ALA A 61 4.38 -7.07 9.69
CA ALA A 61 4.91 -8.04 10.64
C ALA A 61 6.30 -8.55 10.25
N ILE A 62 6.51 -8.89 8.97
CA ILE A 62 7.82 -9.32 8.47
C ILE A 62 8.88 -8.24 8.67
N SER A 63 8.57 -6.97 8.36
CA SER A 63 9.52 -5.87 8.58
C SER A 63 9.89 -5.69 10.05
N HIS A 64 8.91 -5.76 10.96
CA HIS A 64 9.17 -5.74 12.39
C HIS A 64 10.10 -6.89 12.82
N ASP A 65 9.84 -8.10 12.32
CA ASP A 65 10.64 -9.28 12.64
C ASP A 65 12.06 -9.21 12.03
N LEU A 66 12.25 -8.49 10.91
CA LEU A 66 13.57 -8.23 10.30
C LEU A 66 14.39 -7.17 11.04
N ARG A 67 13.75 -6.21 11.71
CA ARG A 67 14.47 -5.19 12.51
C ARG A 67 15.29 -5.82 13.65
N THR A 68 14.78 -6.90 14.24
CA THR A 68 15.45 -7.62 15.33
C THR A 68 16.79 -8.26 14.90
N PRO A 69 16.86 -9.12 13.87
CA PRO A 69 18.12 -9.67 13.39
C PRO A 69 19.05 -8.60 12.82
N LEU A 70 18.55 -7.54 12.16
CA LEU A 70 19.40 -6.43 11.69
C LEU A 70 20.07 -5.68 12.85
N THR A 71 19.31 -5.41 13.92
CA THR A 71 19.86 -4.81 15.15
C THR A 71 20.93 -5.71 15.77
N ARG A 72 20.69 -7.03 15.81
CA ARG A 72 21.71 -8.00 16.28
C ARG A 72 22.94 -8.02 15.38
N MET A 73 22.80 -7.96 14.06
CA MET A 73 23.93 -7.89 13.14
C MET A 73 24.75 -6.62 13.37
N ARG A 74 24.11 -5.48 13.62
CA ARG A 74 24.78 -4.23 13.99
C ARG A 74 25.58 -4.39 15.28
N LEU A 75 24.98 -4.96 16.34
CA LEU A 75 25.68 -5.23 17.60
C LEU A 75 26.87 -6.19 17.44
N LEU A 76 26.76 -7.20 16.59
CA LEU A 76 27.86 -8.14 16.32
C LEU A 76 28.99 -7.48 15.51
N ALA A 77 28.66 -6.52 14.64
CA ALA A 77 29.64 -5.75 13.87
C ALA A 77 30.51 -4.84 14.75
N GLU A 78 30.04 -4.45 15.93
CA GLU A 78 30.83 -3.69 16.92
C GLU A 78 32.12 -4.43 17.35
N PHE A 79 32.16 -5.76 17.20
CA PHE A 79 33.32 -6.58 17.56
C PHE A 79 34.26 -6.87 16.38
N VAL A 80 34.00 -6.29 15.21
CA VAL A 80 34.83 -6.44 14.01
C VAL A 80 35.77 -5.25 13.89
N ASP A 81 36.99 -5.48 13.42
CA ASP A 81 37.96 -4.42 13.20
C ASP A 81 37.59 -3.53 12.00
N GLU A 82 38.01 -2.27 12.04
CA GLU A 82 37.96 -1.38 10.87
C GLU A 82 38.91 -1.89 9.77
N PRO A 83 38.57 -1.70 8.47
CA PRO A 83 37.38 -1.02 7.91
C PRO A 83 36.17 -1.93 7.66
N GLN A 84 36.21 -3.20 8.05
CA GLN A 84 35.15 -4.17 7.78
C GLN A 84 33.88 -3.83 8.58
N GLN A 85 34.03 -3.30 9.79
CA GLN A 85 32.93 -2.80 10.60
C GLN A 85 32.07 -1.77 9.86
N GLU A 86 32.67 -0.71 9.33
CA GLU A 86 31.94 0.35 8.58
C GLU A 86 31.19 -0.21 7.38
N LYS A 87 31.79 -1.19 6.68
CA LYS A 87 31.12 -1.86 5.56
C LYS A 87 29.90 -2.66 6.02
N MET A 88 29.99 -3.35 7.16
CA MET A 88 28.86 -4.09 7.73
C MET A 88 27.74 -3.16 8.18
N PHE A 89 28.05 -2.02 8.81
CA PHE A 89 27.04 -1.02 9.16
C PHE A 89 26.30 -0.51 7.94
N ARG A 90 27.03 -0.14 6.88
CA ARG A 90 26.44 0.31 5.62
C ARG A 90 25.49 -0.73 5.01
N TYR A 91 25.88 -2.00 4.98
CA TYR A 91 24.98 -3.05 4.49
C TYR A 91 23.72 -3.21 5.34
N VAL A 92 23.83 -3.07 6.66
CA VAL A 92 22.65 -3.09 7.55
C VAL A 92 21.73 -1.90 7.27
N ASP A 93 22.29 -0.72 7.08
CA ASP A 93 21.52 0.49 6.77
C ASP A 93 20.85 0.37 5.39
N GLU A 94 21.56 -0.10 4.36
CA GLU A 94 20.99 -0.37 3.02
C GLU A 94 19.84 -1.40 3.09
N MET A 95 19.98 -2.46 3.89
CA MET A 95 18.91 -3.44 4.10
C MET A 95 17.68 -2.82 4.79
N GLN A 96 17.89 -1.92 5.76
CA GLN A 96 16.81 -1.22 6.43
C GLN A 96 16.06 -0.29 5.47
N GLU A 97 16.78 0.47 4.63
CA GLU A 97 16.19 1.33 3.60
C GLU A 97 15.39 0.55 2.57
N MET A 98 15.88 -0.61 2.11
CA MET A 98 15.14 -1.48 1.19
C MET A 98 13.83 -1.98 1.81
N ILE A 99 13.85 -2.37 3.08
CA ILE A 99 12.65 -2.83 3.81
C ILE A 99 11.65 -1.68 3.95
N ASP A 100 12.10 -0.49 4.34
CA ASP A 100 11.24 0.66 4.55
C ASP A 100 10.63 1.15 3.22
N SER A 101 11.41 1.13 2.14
CA SER A 101 10.92 1.45 0.77
C SER A 101 9.86 0.45 0.30
N ALA A 102 10.09 -0.85 0.53
CA ALA A 102 9.10 -1.87 0.19
C ALA A 102 7.80 -1.68 0.99
N LEU A 103 7.89 -1.39 2.29
CA LEU A 103 6.72 -1.09 3.12
C LEU A 103 5.97 0.17 2.65
N ALA A 104 6.69 1.24 2.30
CA ALA A 104 6.09 2.47 1.80
C ALA A 104 5.26 2.21 0.54
N PHE A 105 5.81 1.45 -0.42
CA PHE A 105 5.10 1.06 -1.64
C PHE A 105 3.77 0.34 -1.36
N PHE A 106 3.75 -0.59 -0.40
CA PHE A 106 2.51 -1.31 -0.05
C PHE A 106 1.53 -0.50 0.80
N ARG A 107 2.00 0.54 1.50
CA ARG A 107 1.13 1.47 2.22
C ARG A 107 0.45 2.44 1.25
N ASP A 108 1.17 2.97 0.28
CA ASP A 108 0.63 3.88 -0.74
C ASP A 108 -0.47 3.22 -1.58
N ASP A 109 -0.34 1.92 -1.88
CA ASP A 109 -1.39 1.15 -2.57
C ASP A 109 -2.66 0.96 -1.72
N ALA A 110 -2.53 1.05 -0.38
CA ALA A 110 -3.63 0.93 0.58
C ALA A 110 -4.25 2.28 0.99
N SER A 111 -3.48 3.37 0.92
CA SER A 111 -3.93 4.73 1.20
C SER A 111 -4.03 5.55 -0.07
N GLN A 112 -5.20 5.55 -0.70
CA GLN A 112 -5.51 6.62 -1.65
C GLN A 112 -5.75 7.91 -0.86
N GLU A 113 -4.72 8.73 -0.70
CA GLU A 113 -4.88 10.07 -0.17
C GLU A 113 -5.86 10.85 -1.08
N PRO A 114 -6.82 11.59 -0.49
CA PRO A 114 -7.74 12.37 -1.29
C PRO A 114 -6.96 13.41 -2.12
N PHE A 115 -7.23 13.45 -3.43
CA PHE A 115 -6.67 14.49 -4.29
C PHE A 115 -6.93 15.88 -3.71
N THR A 116 -5.86 16.60 -3.41
CA THR A 116 -5.92 18.00 -2.95
C THR A 116 -5.36 18.94 -4.00
N ARG A 117 -5.83 20.19 -4.00
CA ARG A 117 -5.18 21.25 -4.77
C ARG A 117 -3.97 21.74 -3.97
N PHE A 118 -2.81 21.80 -4.62
CA PHE A 118 -1.59 22.33 -4.02
C PHE A 118 -0.91 23.32 -4.96
N ASP A 119 -0.09 24.20 -4.39
CA ASP A 119 0.74 25.16 -5.10
C ASP A 119 2.09 24.50 -5.44
N LEU A 120 2.30 24.18 -6.72
CA LEU A 120 3.51 23.51 -7.18
C LEU A 120 4.78 24.35 -6.95
N PRO A 121 4.84 25.66 -7.31
CA PRO A 121 5.96 26.52 -6.94
C PRO A 121 6.31 26.50 -5.45
N GLN A 122 5.31 26.55 -4.57
CA GLN A 122 5.54 26.55 -3.13
C GLN A 122 6.11 25.22 -2.62
N LEU A 123 5.62 24.09 -3.17
CA LEU A 123 6.16 22.76 -2.88
C LEU A 123 7.62 22.64 -3.35
N LEU A 124 7.93 23.11 -4.57
CA LEU A 124 9.29 23.05 -5.11
C LEU A 124 10.27 23.89 -4.27
N ASN A 125 9.86 25.08 -3.83
CA ASN A 125 10.70 25.90 -2.94
C ASN A 125 10.94 25.20 -1.60
N SER A 126 9.92 24.57 -1.01
CA SER A 126 10.09 23.80 0.23
C SER A 126 11.08 22.63 0.08
N ILE A 127 11.06 21.94 -1.07
CA ILE A 127 12.01 20.84 -1.34
C ILE A 127 13.44 21.39 -1.51
N ILE A 128 13.59 22.53 -2.19
CA ILE A 128 14.89 23.19 -2.37
C ILE A 128 15.46 23.63 -1.00
N ASP A 129 14.62 24.20 -0.15
CA ASP A 129 15.01 24.65 1.19
C ASP A 129 15.44 23.46 2.07
N ASP A 130 14.67 22.35 2.08
CA ASP A 130 15.03 21.12 2.82
C ASP A 130 16.38 20.52 2.39
N TYR A 131 16.70 20.59 1.09
CA TYR A 131 18.00 20.13 0.57
C TYR A 131 19.14 21.12 0.86
N GLY A 132 18.84 22.42 0.98
CA GLY A 132 19.81 23.44 1.36
C GLY A 132 20.26 23.32 2.83
N ASP A 133 19.35 22.91 3.72
CA ASP A 133 19.61 22.75 5.15
C ASP A 133 20.39 21.46 5.51
N GLN A 134 20.51 20.51 4.57
CA GLN A 134 21.32 19.29 4.74
C GLN A 134 22.78 19.45 4.25
N GLY A 135 23.16 20.63 3.74
CA GLY A 135 24.48 20.95 3.18
C GLY A 135 25.47 21.58 4.16
#